data_AF-A0A5E3X1I5-F1
#
_entry.id   AF-A0A5E3X1I5-F1
#
_cell.length_a   1.000
_cell.length_b   1.000
_cell.length_c   1.000
_cell.angle_alpha   90.00
_cell.angle_beta   90.00
_cell.angle_gamma   90.00
#
_symmetry.space_group_name_H-M   'P 1'
#
loop_
_entity.id
_entity.type
_entity.pdbx_description
1 polymer ?
#
loop_
_entity_poly.entity_id
_entity_poly.type
_entity_poly.pdbx_seq_one_letter_code
_entity_poly.pdbx_strand_id
1 'polypeptide(L)'
;MRAQWELGVIAEAQLEVQTPSLTAWAKGSIPVPVSPEIPVEVYEITKKVVDAKPANLTELILDGGAGDPASLALVDLLFNSRLDNEMWATTADQEIEYLYNEVPQTEDGGISHRHEQADFVYTAPPFIAYYGAVSGVSDAADYLRNAPPQCAVYREVLYDADGTGNGWAALGMVRTLTTIQASENADELKSGQQDLIDWVDEILIGGWVWQKANGTLYSTIGGDDFADTSGTAAIAAAMYRLARITGNPIHIPAAERAYELIAASVNQLVAGHGQPADIQYSDCA
;
A
#
# COMPACT_ATOMS: atom_id res chain seq x y z
N MET A 1 16.50 6.74 -13.70
CA MET A 1 15.09 6.32 -13.90
C MET A 1 14.62 5.82 -12.54
N ARG A 2 13.51 6.34 -12.01
CA ARG A 2 12.94 5.80 -10.76
C ARG A 2 12.48 4.37 -11.04
N ALA A 3 12.59 3.46 -10.06
CA ALA A 3 11.97 2.14 -10.16
C ALA A 3 10.46 2.32 -10.33
N GLN A 4 9.82 1.51 -11.18
CA GLN A 4 8.48 1.82 -11.66
C GLN A 4 7.41 1.62 -10.58
N TRP A 5 7.66 0.76 -9.58
CA TRP A 5 6.82 0.56 -8.39
C TRP A 5 6.68 1.81 -7.51
N GLU A 6 7.72 2.64 -7.39
CA GLU A 6 7.69 3.85 -6.54
C GLU A 6 6.58 4.82 -6.96
N LEU A 7 6.19 4.79 -8.25
CA LEU A 7 5.18 5.68 -8.80
C LEU A 7 3.79 5.43 -8.21
N GLY A 8 3.41 4.16 -8.00
CA GLY A 8 2.14 3.81 -7.36
C GLY A 8 2.11 4.30 -5.91
N VAL A 9 3.13 3.95 -5.14
CA VAL A 9 3.28 4.39 -3.75
C VAL A 9 3.28 5.91 -3.63
N ILE A 10 4.02 6.62 -4.49
CA ILE A 10 4.06 8.09 -4.51
C ILE A 10 2.68 8.67 -4.84
N ALA A 11 1.98 8.13 -5.85
CA ALA A 11 0.67 8.60 -6.25
C ALA A 11 -0.36 8.45 -5.11
N GLU A 12 -0.35 7.31 -4.42
CA GLU A 12 -1.22 7.04 -3.28
C GLU A 12 -0.88 7.92 -2.07
N ALA A 13 0.40 8.09 -1.74
CA ALA A 13 0.82 8.99 -0.67
C ALA A 13 0.44 10.46 -0.97
N GLN A 14 0.60 10.90 -2.22
CA GLN A 14 0.15 12.23 -2.64
C GLN A 14 -1.38 12.36 -2.55
N LEU A 15 -2.12 11.33 -2.91
CA LEU A 15 -3.58 11.32 -2.79
C LEU A 15 -4.02 11.43 -1.33
N GLU A 16 -3.39 10.69 -0.41
CA GLU A 16 -3.66 10.74 1.02
C GLU A 16 -3.39 12.13 1.63
N VAL A 17 -2.35 12.82 1.19
CA VAL A 17 -1.99 14.15 1.71
C VAL A 17 -2.88 15.24 1.11
N GLN A 18 -3.07 15.22 -0.21
CA GLN A 18 -3.73 16.32 -0.91
C GLN A 18 -5.26 16.19 -0.87
N THR A 19 -5.76 14.95 -0.98
CA THR A 19 -7.20 14.69 -1.13
C THR A 19 -7.64 13.43 -0.37
N PRO A 20 -7.49 13.40 0.98
CA PRO A 20 -7.77 12.22 1.79
C PRO A 20 -9.22 11.72 1.67
N SER A 21 -10.16 12.58 1.29
CA SER A 21 -11.57 12.19 1.07
C SER A 21 -11.79 11.19 -0.06
N LEU A 22 -10.80 10.99 -0.94
CA LEU A 22 -10.87 10.04 -2.06
C LEU A 22 -10.22 8.69 -1.74
N THR A 23 -9.60 8.58 -0.58
CA THR A 23 -8.91 7.36 -0.16
C THR A 23 -9.84 6.50 0.69
N ALA A 24 -9.58 5.19 0.78
CA ALA A 24 -10.33 4.26 1.62
C ALA A 24 -10.39 4.67 3.11
N TRP A 25 -9.55 5.60 3.54
CA TRP A 25 -9.53 6.16 4.90
C TRP A 25 -10.73 7.06 5.22
N ALA A 26 -11.41 7.59 4.21
CA ALA A 26 -12.51 8.52 4.40
C ALA A 26 -13.86 7.81 4.37
N LYS A 27 -14.75 8.17 5.30
CA LYS A 27 -16.12 7.65 5.29
C LYS A 27 -16.84 8.11 4.02
N GLY A 28 -17.43 7.17 3.29
CA GLY A 28 -18.14 7.46 2.04
C GLY A 28 -17.22 7.68 0.84
N SER A 29 -15.96 7.22 0.92
CA SER A 29 -15.04 7.16 -0.22
C SER A 29 -15.36 6.04 -1.21
N ILE A 30 -16.19 5.07 -0.81
CA ILE A 30 -16.71 3.98 -1.63
C ILE A 30 -18.24 3.98 -1.51
N PRO A 31 -19.00 4.07 -2.62
CA PRO A 31 -18.52 4.29 -3.99
C PRO A 31 -17.79 5.64 -4.12
N VAL A 32 -16.89 5.74 -5.11
CA VAL A 32 -15.99 6.90 -5.26
C VAL A 32 -16.81 8.18 -5.46
N PRO A 33 -16.64 9.20 -4.59
CA PRO A 33 -17.41 10.43 -4.71
C PRO A 33 -16.95 11.25 -5.90
N VAL A 34 -17.89 11.97 -6.53
CA VAL A 34 -17.64 12.83 -7.70
C VAL A 34 -16.76 14.04 -7.38
N SER A 35 -16.71 14.45 -6.11
CA SER A 35 -15.94 15.59 -5.61
C SER A 35 -15.24 15.22 -4.30
N PRO A 36 -14.04 15.77 -4.00
CA PRO A 36 -13.23 16.74 -4.76
C PRO A 36 -12.55 16.17 -6.03
N GLU A 37 -11.98 17.05 -6.85
CA GLU A 37 -11.13 16.68 -8.00
C GLU A 37 -9.88 15.92 -7.55
N ILE A 38 -9.31 15.13 -8.47
CA ILE A 38 -8.09 14.39 -8.20
C ILE A 38 -6.89 15.33 -8.46
N PRO A 39 -5.85 15.31 -7.60
CA PRO A 39 -4.68 16.16 -7.80
C PRO A 39 -4.02 15.93 -9.16
N VAL A 40 -3.56 17.01 -9.78
CA VAL A 40 -2.94 16.99 -11.11
C VAL A 40 -1.70 16.10 -11.12
N GLU A 41 -0.87 16.15 -10.08
CA GLU A 41 0.35 15.35 -9.99
C GLU A 41 0.04 13.85 -9.96
N VAL A 42 -1.00 13.45 -9.22
CA VAL A 42 -1.45 12.06 -9.15
C VAL A 42 -1.95 11.60 -10.53
N TYR A 43 -2.71 12.46 -11.22
CA TYR A 43 -3.19 12.16 -12.57
C TYR A 43 -2.05 12.02 -13.58
N GLU A 44 -1.07 12.93 -13.55
CA GLU A 44 0.07 12.92 -14.46
C GLU A 44 0.95 11.68 -14.25
N ILE A 45 1.16 11.25 -13.01
CA ILE A 45 1.90 10.02 -12.69
C ILE A 45 1.19 8.81 -13.29
N THR A 46 -0.11 8.63 -13.00
CA THR A 46 -0.86 7.47 -13.47
C THR A 46 -1.01 7.47 -14.98
N LYS A 47 -1.38 8.61 -15.58
CA LYS A 47 -1.51 8.74 -17.04
C LYS A 47 -0.23 8.35 -17.76
N LYS A 48 0.93 8.78 -17.25
CA LYS A 48 2.22 8.48 -17.88
C LYS A 48 2.47 6.98 -17.96
N VAL A 49 2.07 6.20 -16.95
CA VAL A 49 2.28 4.75 -16.93
C VAL A 49 1.25 4.04 -17.81
N VAL A 50 -0.02 4.40 -17.69
CA VAL A 50 -1.10 3.85 -18.55
C VAL A 50 -0.79 4.08 -20.03
N ASP A 51 -0.40 5.30 -20.42
CA ASP A 51 -0.06 5.64 -21.80
C ASP A 51 1.21 4.90 -22.31
N ALA A 52 2.10 4.49 -21.40
CA ALA A 52 3.34 3.79 -21.73
C ALA A 52 3.19 2.26 -21.75
N LYS A 53 2.07 1.72 -21.26
CA LYS A 53 1.80 0.28 -21.18
C LYS A 53 1.79 -0.34 -22.59
N PRO A 54 2.65 -1.32 -22.88
CA PRO A 54 2.60 -2.05 -24.15
C PRO A 54 1.28 -2.81 -24.28
N ALA A 55 0.63 -2.71 -25.45
CA ALA A 55 -0.68 -3.32 -25.70
C ALA A 55 -0.72 -4.86 -25.59
N ASN A 56 0.44 -5.51 -25.62
CA ASN A 56 0.58 -6.97 -25.56
C ASN A 56 0.90 -7.51 -24.16
N LEU A 57 0.90 -6.66 -23.13
CA LEU A 57 1.11 -7.05 -21.74
C LEU A 57 -0.21 -6.95 -20.97
N THR A 58 -0.44 -7.87 -20.05
CA THR A 58 -1.54 -7.81 -19.07
C THR A 58 -1.13 -6.94 -17.88
N GLU A 59 0.01 -7.22 -17.25
CA GLU A 59 0.56 -6.39 -16.17
C GLU A 59 0.78 -4.92 -16.59
N LEU A 60 0.49 -3.98 -15.68
CA LEU A 60 0.61 -2.54 -15.90
C LEU A 60 2.07 -2.10 -16.11
N ILE A 61 3.01 -2.82 -15.50
CA ILE A 61 4.43 -2.51 -15.48
C ILE A 61 5.22 -3.82 -15.56
N LEU A 62 6.08 -3.96 -16.57
CA LEU A 62 6.99 -5.11 -16.68
C LEU A 62 8.20 -4.92 -15.76
N ASP A 63 8.04 -5.24 -14.47
CA ASP A 63 9.10 -5.10 -13.44
C ASP A 63 9.56 -6.45 -12.86
N GLY A 64 8.87 -7.55 -13.17
CA GLY A 64 9.23 -8.90 -12.71
C GLY A 64 8.76 -9.26 -11.29
N GLY A 65 8.09 -8.35 -10.61
CA GLY A 65 7.27 -8.57 -9.41
C GLY A 65 5.79 -8.34 -9.71
N ALA A 66 4.90 -9.12 -9.10
CA ALA A 66 3.45 -9.00 -9.28
C ALA A 66 2.78 -7.94 -8.37
N GLY A 67 3.44 -7.50 -7.30
CA GLY A 67 2.91 -6.44 -6.42
C GLY A 67 3.09 -5.04 -7.02
N ASP A 68 4.22 -4.80 -7.66
CA ASP A 68 4.61 -3.48 -8.16
C ASP A 68 3.56 -2.81 -9.06
N PRO A 69 2.99 -3.50 -10.07
CA PRO A 69 2.04 -2.90 -10.98
C PRO A 69 0.65 -2.70 -10.32
N ALA A 70 0.28 -3.56 -9.37
CA ALA A 70 -0.98 -3.49 -8.62
C ALA A 70 -1.13 -2.19 -7.81
N SER A 71 -0.03 -1.66 -7.27
CA SER A 71 -0.04 -0.40 -6.51
C SER A 71 -0.55 0.80 -7.32
N LEU A 72 -0.19 0.88 -8.60
CA LEU A 72 -0.66 1.96 -9.47
C LEU A 72 -2.04 1.67 -10.06
N ALA A 73 -2.37 0.39 -10.25
CA ALA A 73 -3.69 -0.03 -10.74
C ALA A 73 -4.82 0.37 -9.78
N LEU A 74 -4.56 0.46 -8.47
CA LEU A 74 -5.52 1.03 -7.51
C LEU A 74 -5.87 2.48 -7.86
N VAL A 75 -4.87 3.29 -8.18
CA VAL A 75 -5.05 4.70 -8.54
C VAL A 75 -5.70 4.82 -9.93
N ASP A 76 -5.30 4.00 -10.89
CA ASP A 76 -5.94 3.88 -12.22
C ASP A 76 -7.44 3.59 -12.09
N LEU A 77 -7.81 2.63 -11.24
CA LEU A 77 -9.21 2.28 -11.01
C LEU A 77 -10.00 3.42 -10.32
N LEU A 78 -9.37 4.16 -9.39
CA LEU A 78 -9.96 5.37 -8.81
C LEU A 78 -10.26 6.41 -9.91
N PHE A 79 -9.33 6.63 -10.84
CA PHE A 79 -9.54 7.54 -11.97
C PHE A 79 -10.65 7.06 -12.89
N ASN A 80 -10.62 5.78 -13.28
CA ASN A 80 -11.63 5.21 -14.16
C ASN A 80 -13.04 5.34 -13.59
N SER A 81 -13.22 5.12 -12.27
CA SER A 81 -14.51 5.26 -11.58
C SER A 81 -15.14 6.67 -11.69
N ARG A 82 -14.39 7.66 -12.16
CA ARG A 82 -14.86 9.04 -12.38
C ARG A 82 -14.85 9.47 -13.84
N LEU A 83 -13.81 9.07 -14.57
CA LEU A 83 -13.57 9.51 -15.93
C LEU A 83 -14.35 8.69 -16.95
N ASP A 84 -14.82 7.49 -16.57
CA ASP A 84 -15.51 6.54 -17.45
C ASP A 84 -14.71 6.33 -18.76
N ASN A 85 -13.44 5.97 -18.60
CA ASN A 85 -12.47 5.87 -19.69
C ASN A 85 -12.14 4.40 -19.98
N GLU A 86 -12.58 3.91 -21.12
CA GLU A 86 -12.43 2.51 -21.53
C GLU A 86 -10.99 1.99 -21.47
N MET A 87 -9.99 2.82 -21.77
CA MET A 87 -8.57 2.41 -21.70
C MET A 87 -8.12 2.18 -20.26
N TRP A 88 -8.58 3.01 -19.33
CA TRP A 88 -8.23 2.93 -17.91
C TRP A 88 -9.00 1.77 -17.26
N ALA A 89 -10.27 1.59 -17.61
CA ALA A 89 -11.04 0.40 -17.22
C ALA A 89 -10.34 -0.89 -17.65
N THR A 90 -9.97 -0.99 -18.93
CA THR A 90 -9.27 -2.15 -19.49
C THR A 90 -7.93 -2.38 -18.80
N THR A 91 -7.23 -1.32 -18.40
CA THR A 91 -5.92 -1.42 -17.76
C THR A 91 -6.04 -2.02 -16.36
N ALA A 92 -6.99 -1.56 -15.55
CA ALA A 92 -7.26 -2.15 -14.24
C ALA A 92 -7.72 -3.62 -14.33
N ASP A 93 -8.59 -3.95 -15.29
CA ASP A 93 -9.06 -5.32 -15.51
C ASP A 93 -7.90 -6.25 -15.91
N GLN A 94 -6.99 -5.78 -16.78
CA GLN A 94 -5.81 -6.54 -17.21
C GLN A 94 -4.82 -6.79 -16.06
N GLU A 95 -4.70 -5.88 -15.10
CA GLU A 95 -3.86 -6.10 -13.92
C GLU A 95 -4.43 -7.19 -13.01
N ILE A 96 -5.75 -7.19 -12.77
CA ILE A 96 -6.40 -8.29 -12.03
C ILE A 96 -6.27 -9.63 -12.75
N GLU A 97 -6.42 -9.63 -14.09
CA GLU A 97 -6.22 -10.82 -14.91
C GLU A 97 -4.80 -11.37 -14.77
N TYR A 98 -3.79 -10.49 -14.82
CA TYR A 98 -2.40 -10.87 -14.60
C TYR A 98 -2.21 -11.55 -13.25
N LEU A 99 -2.68 -10.91 -12.16
CA LEU A 99 -2.55 -11.42 -10.79
C LEU A 99 -3.18 -12.81 -10.60
N TYR A 100 -4.36 -13.05 -11.16
CA TYR A 100 -5.09 -14.30 -10.92
C TYR A 100 -4.83 -15.40 -11.96
N ASN A 101 -4.44 -15.05 -13.19
CA ASN A 101 -4.36 -16.03 -14.28
C ASN A 101 -2.95 -16.21 -14.87
N GLU A 102 -2.01 -15.30 -14.61
CA GLU A 102 -0.63 -15.42 -15.12
C GLU A 102 0.41 -15.62 -14.02
N VAL A 103 0.17 -15.11 -12.82
CA VAL A 103 1.05 -15.30 -11.67
C VAL A 103 0.82 -16.69 -11.03
N PRO A 104 1.86 -17.49 -10.76
CA PRO A 104 1.71 -18.80 -10.12
C PRO A 104 1.00 -18.69 -8.77
N GLN A 105 0.16 -19.65 -8.42
CA GLN A 105 -0.53 -19.69 -7.13
C GLN A 105 -0.13 -20.92 -6.30
N THR A 106 -0.14 -20.77 -4.98
CA THR A 106 -0.06 -21.88 -4.03
C THR A 106 -1.34 -22.72 -4.05
N GLU A 107 -1.31 -23.93 -3.47
CA GLU A 107 -2.47 -24.83 -3.45
C GLU A 107 -3.70 -24.24 -2.74
N ASP A 108 -3.47 -23.32 -1.80
CA ASP A 108 -4.49 -22.58 -1.05
C ASP A 108 -4.90 -21.25 -1.71
N GLY A 109 -4.44 -20.97 -2.94
CA GLY A 109 -4.85 -19.79 -3.73
C GLY A 109 -4.09 -18.51 -3.42
N GLY A 110 -2.95 -18.60 -2.73
CA GLY A 110 -2.03 -17.49 -2.54
C GLY A 110 -1.28 -17.17 -3.82
N ILE A 111 -1.33 -15.91 -4.27
CA ILE A 111 -0.60 -15.43 -5.43
C ILE A 111 0.89 -15.43 -5.09
N SER A 112 1.71 -16.13 -5.88
CA SER A 112 3.14 -16.29 -5.62
C SER A 112 3.91 -15.03 -6.02
N HIS A 113 4.84 -14.61 -5.18
CA HIS A 113 5.71 -13.47 -5.45
C HIS A 113 7.18 -13.90 -5.45
N ARG A 114 7.94 -13.53 -6.49
CA ARG A 114 9.32 -14.01 -6.72
C ARG A 114 10.40 -13.24 -5.93
N HIS A 115 10.13 -12.01 -5.47
CA HIS A 115 11.08 -11.13 -4.78
C HIS A 115 10.37 -10.33 -3.68
N GLU A 116 11.02 -10.03 -2.55
CA GLU A 116 10.54 -9.12 -1.46
C GLU A 116 9.03 -9.20 -1.11
N GLN A 117 8.68 -10.11 -0.20
CA GLN A 117 7.30 -10.52 0.09
C GLN A 117 6.44 -9.45 0.77
N ALA A 118 7.06 -8.52 1.50
CA ALA A 118 6.35 -7.45 2.19
C ALA A 118 5.75 -6.41 1.22
N ASP A 119 6.45 -6.14 0.11
CA ASP A 119 6.02 -5.20 -0.91
C ASP A 119 4.73 -5.68 -1.59
N PHE A 120 4.62 -7.00 -1.80
CA PHE A 120 3.38 -7.61 -2.28
C PHE A 120 2.21 -7.32 -1.34
N VAL A 121 2.37 -7.49 -0.02
CA VAL A 121 1.29 -7.27 0.95
C VAL A 121 0.84 -5.81 0.97
N TYR A 122 1.75 -4.86 0.74
CA TYR A 122 1.40 -3.44 0.65
C TYR A 122 0.60 -3.09 -0.61
N THR A 123 0.81 -3.82 -1.70
CA THR A 123 0.38 -3.40 -3.03
C THR A 123 -0.81 -4.19 -3.55
N ALA A 124 -0.68 -5.52 -3.65
CA ALA A 124 -1.67 -6.36 -4.30
C ALA A 124 -2.97 -6.56 -3.49
N PRO A 125 -2.95 -6.97 -2.19
CA PRO A 125 -4.19 -7.13 -1.44
C PRO A 125 -5.04 -5.86 -1.36
N PRO A 126 -4.47 -4.65 -1.14
CA PRO A 126 -5.24 -3.41 -1.21
C PRO A 126 -5.87 -3.16 -2.58
N PHE A 127 -5.14 -3.41 -3.67
CA PHE A 127 -5.68 -3.31 -5.02
C PHE A 127 -6.82 -4.30 -5.26
N ILE A 128 -6.63 -5.58 -4.91
CA ILE A 128 -7.66 -6.63 -5.06
C ILE A 128 -8.93 -6.26 -4.30
N ALA A 129 -8.80 -5.82 -3.04
CA ALA A 129 -9.95 -5.36 -2.26
C ALA A 129 -10.63 -4.15 -2.91
N TYR A 130 -9.85 -3.20 -3.43
CA TYR A 130 -10.38 -1.99 -4.03
C TYR A 130 -11.10 -2.30 -5.35
N TYR A 131 -10.52 -3.18 -6.17
CA TYR A 131 -11.13 -3.70 -7.38
C TYR A 131 -12.47 -4.36 -7.09
N GLY A 132 -12.54 -5.26 -6.11
CA GLY A 132 -13.78 -5.89 -5.70
C GLY A 132 -14.82 -4.91 -5.14
N ALA A 133 -14.40 -3.74 -4.64
CA ALA A 133 -15.30 -2.75 -4.08
C ALA A 133 -15.86 -1.75 -5.09
N VAL A 134 -15.17 -1.49 -6.21
CA VAL A 134 -15.54 -0.39 -7.13
C VAL A 134 -15.65 -0.75 -8.61
N SER A 135 -15.17 -1.91 -9.05
CA SER A 135 -15.15 -2.28 -10.49
C SER A 135 -16.54 -2.50 -11.09
N GLY A 136 -17.50 -2.99 -10.30
CA GLY A 136 -18.85 -3.32 -10.78
C GLY A 136 -18.94 -4.60 -11.62
N VAL A 137 -17.88 -5.41 -11.68
CA VAL A 137 -17.90 -6.73 -12.34
C VAL A 137 -18.76 -7.73 -11.57
N SER A 138 -19.26 -8.78 -12.24
CA SER A 138 -20.24 -9.69 -11.66
C SER A 138 -19.74 -10.51 -10.45
N ASP A 139 -18.43 -10.73 -10.38
CA ASP A 139 -17.70 -11.47 -9.36
C ASP A 139 -16.88 -10.55 -8.42
N ALA A 140 -17.18 -9.25 -8.41
CA ALA A 140 -16.47 -8.25 -7.61
C ALA A 140 -16.35 -8.63 -6.11
N ALA A 141 -17.41 -9.20 -5.54
CA ALA A 141 -17.42 -9.65 -4.15
C ALA A 141 -16.43 -10.79 -3.86
N ASP A 142 -16.09 -11.62 -4.86
CA ASP A 142 -15.11 -12.70 -4.68
C ASP A 142 -13.69 -12.14 -4.54
N TYR A 143 -13.33 -11.09 -5.29
CA TYR A 143 -12.05 -10.40 -5.10
C TYR A 143 -11.95 -9.80 -3.69
N LEU A 144 -13.02 -9.16 -3.20
CA LEU A 144 -13.08 -8.65 -1.82
C LEU A 144 -12.91 -9.75 -0.76
N ARG A 145 -13.54 -10.92 -0.95
CA ARG A 145 -13.38 -12.09 -0.07
C ARG A 145 -11.96 -12.67 -0.10
N ASN A 146 -11.32 -12.62 -1.27
CA ASN A 146 -9.99 -13.20 -1.48
C ASN A 146 -8.85 -12.27 -1.04
N ALA A 147 -9.09 -10.99 -0.83
CA ALA A 147 -8.03 -10.05 -0.43
C ALA A 147 -7.42 -10.34 0.97
N PRO A 148 -8.19 -10.57 2.07
CA PRO A 148 -7.59 -10.91 3.36
C PRO A 148 -6.74 -12.19 3.35
N PRO A 149 -7.17 -13.30 2.70
CA PRO A 149 -6.31 -14.48 2.53
C PRO A 149 -4.96 -14.19 1.87
N GLN A 150 -4.89 -13.26 0.90
CA GLN A 150 -3.60 -12.88 0.30
C GLN A 150 -2.63 -12.26 1.33
N CYS A 151 -3.13 -11.60 2.37
CA CYS A 151 -2.29 -11.14 3.48
C CYS A 151 -1.84 -12.29 4.40
N ALA A 152 -2.69 -13.32 4.58
CA ALA A 152 -2.43 -14.44 5.46
C ALA A 152 -1.26 -15.33 4.97
N VAL A 153 -1.17 -15.55 3.66
CA VAL A 153 -0.16 -16.42 3.02
C VAL A 153 1.27 -15.96 3.35
N TYR A 154 1.46 -14.66 3.60
CA TYR A 154 2.78 -14.11 3.93
C TYR A 154 3.06 -14.00 5.42
N ARG A 155 2.10 -14.32 6.30
CA ARG A 155 2.24 -14.18 7.76
C ARG A 155 3.44 -14.94 8.33
N GLU A 156 3.68 -16.17 7.88
CA GLU A 156 4.83 -16.99 8.32
C GLU A 156 6.17 -16.37 7.89
N VAL A 157 6.22 -15.72 6.73
CA VAL A 157 7.44 -15.10 6.18
C VAL A 157 7.71 -13.74 6.84
N LEU A 158 6.66 -13.03 7.27
CA LEU A 158 6.78 -11.73 7.93
C LEU A 158 7.48 -11.78 9.29
N TYR A 159 7.50 -12.94 9.96
CA TYR A 159 8.28 -13.11 11.19
C TYR A 159 9.79 -12.93 10.96
N ASP A 160 10.28 -13.28 9.77
CA ASP A 160 11.69 -13.16 9.38
C ASP A 160 11.97 -11.88 8.57
N ALA A 161 10.95 -11.05 8.31
CA ALA A 161 11.10 -9.81 7.56
C ALA A 161 11.83 -8.73 8.36
N ASP A 162 12.50 -7.84 7.63
CA ASP A 162 13.12 -6.65 8.21
C ASP A 162 12.05 -5.63 8.70
N GLY A 163 12.47 -4.59 9.42
CA GLY A 163 11.59 -3.59 10.01
C GLY A 163 10.81 -2.79 8.98
N THR A 164 11.38 -2.57 7.80
CA THR A 164 10.71 -1.91 6.68
C THR A 164 9.64 -2.84 6.09
N GLY A 165 9.95 -4.12 5.87
CA GLY A 165 9.01 -5.13 5.40
C GLY A 165 7.83 -5.32 6.35
N ASN A 166 8.08 -5.37 7.65
CA ASN A 166 7.00 -5.38 8.65
C ASN A 166 6.12 -4.13 8.55
N GLY A 167 6.72 -2.96 8.35
CA GLY A 167 6.00 -1.71 8.11
C GLY A 167 5.10 -1.75 6.87
N TRP A 168 5.62 -2.23 5.74
CA TRP A 168 4.88 -2.40 4.49
C TRP A 168 3.70 -3.37 4.64
N ALA A 169 3.93 -4.52 5.28
CA ALA A 169 2.88 -5.50 5.51
C ALA A 169 1.76 -4.94 6.40
N ALA A 170 2.12 -4.29 7.51
CA ALA A 170 1.14 -3.67 8.39
C ALA A 170 0.32 -2.60 7.65
N LEU A 171 0.97 -1.72 6.88
CA LEU A 171 0.24 -0.71 6.11
C LEU A 171 -0.67 -1.32 5.05
N GLY A 172 -0.20 -2.35 4.32
CA GLY A 172 -0.98 -3.07 3.32
C GLY A 172 -2.24 -3.68 3.90
N MET A 173 -2.10 -4.43 4.99
CA MET A 173 -3.23 -5.05 5.69
C MET A 173 -4.24 -4.01 6.20
N VAL A 174 -3.77 -2.89 6.75
CA VAL A 174 -4.68 -1.82 7.21
C VAL A 174 -5.40 -1.14 6.04
N ARG A 175 -4.75 -1.00 4.87
CA ARG A 175 -5.39 -0.47 3.66
C ARG A 175 -6.48 -1.40 3.17
N THR A 176 -6.17 -2.70 3.04
CA THR A 176 -7.15 -3.75 2.72
C THR A 176 -8.35 -3.71 3.66
N LEU A 177 -8.09 -3.64 4.97
CA LEU A 177 -9.12 -3.54 6.00
C LEU A 177 -10.04 -2.33 5.78
N THR A 178 -9.48 -1.14 5.53
CA THR A 178 -10.31 0.05 5.33
C THR A 178 -11.14 0.03 4.06
N THR A 179 -10.62 -0.55 2.98
CA THR A 179 -11.40 -0.77 1.76
C THR A 179 -12.59 -1.69 2.02
N ILE A 180 -12.38 -2.79 2.74
CA ILE A 180 -13.47 -3.70 3.13
C ILE A 180 -14.49 -2.99 4.02
N GLN A 181 -14.05 -2.19 4.99
CA GLN A 181 -14.96 -1.42 5.86
C GLN A 181 -15.78 -0.36 5.13
N ALA A 182 -15.24 0.18 4.04
CA ALA A 182 -15.91 1.17 3.21
C ALA A 182 -16.84 0.54 2.15
N SER A 183 -16.71 -0.76 1.85
CA SER A 183 -17.52 -1.44 0.83
C SER A 183 -18.89 -1.89 1.35
N GLU A 184 -19.78 -2.27 0.43
CA GLU A 184 -21.09 -2.83 0.78
C GLU A 184 -21.01 -4.22 1.45
N ASN A 185 -19.89 -4.92 1.30
CA ASN A 185 -19.65 -6.24 1.89
C ASN A 185 -19.06 -6.18 3.31
N ALA A 186 -18.90 -4.99 3.90
CA ALA A 186 -18.34 -4.83 5.24
C ALA A 186 -19.03 -5.72 6.29
N ASP A 187 -20.35 -5.90 6.23
CA ASP A 187 -21.05 -6.74 7.21
C ASP A 187 -20.80 -8.24 7.01
N GLU A 188 -20.59 -8.66 5.76
CA GLU A 188 -20.32 -10.05 5.39
C GLU A 188 -18.89 -10.46 5.77
N LEU A 189 -17.94 -9.55 5.58
CA LEU A 189 -16.50 -9.81 5.73
C LEU A 189 -15.97 -9.51 7.14
N LYS A 190 -16.80 -9.63 8.18
CA LYS A 190 -16.40 -9.32 9.57
C LYS A 190 -15.25 -10.18 10.08
N SER A 191 -15.21 -11.47 9.71
CA SER A 191 -14.12 -12.36 10.11
C SER A 191 -12.79 -11.91 9.49
N GLY A 192 -12.76 -11.66 8.18
CA GLY A 192 -11.56 -11.20 7.49
C GLY A 192 -11.09 -9.82 7.98
N GLN A 193 -12.01 -8.94 8.39
CA GLN A 193 -11.64 -7.68 9.05
C GLN A 193 -10.97 -7.91 10.41
N GLN A 194 -11.51 -8.83 11.22
CA GLN A 194 -10.92 -9.16 12.51
C GLN A 194 -9.55 -9.80 12.34
N ASP A 195 -9.40 -10.72 11.37
CA ASP A 195 -8.12 -11.35 11.06
C ASP A 195 -7.05 -10.30 10.67
N LEU A 196 -7.40 -9.34 9.81
CA LEU A 196 -6.51 -8.23 9.45
C LEU A 196 -6.16 -7.35 10.67
N ILE A 197 -7.12 -7.06 11.55
CA ILE A 197 -6.86 -6.31 12.78
C ILE A 197 -5.85 -7.07 13.64
N ASP A 198 -6.07 -8.36 13.87
CA ASP A 198 -5.24 -9.19 14.74
C ASP A 198 -3.81 -9.33 14.18
N TRP A 199 -3.65 -9.53 12.88
CA TRP A 199 -2.32 -9.63 12.25
C TRP A 199 -1.55 -8.31 12.26
N VAL A 200 -2.22 -7.18 12.02
CA VAL A 200 -1.58 -5.87 12.14
C VAL A 200 -1.18 -5.61 13.59
N ASP A 201 -2.06 -5.87 14.55
CA ASP A 201 -1.77 -5.67 15.97
C ASP A 201 -0.56 -6.52 16.41
N GLU A 202 -0.47 -7.77 15.93
CA GLU A 202 0.68 -8.65 16.16
C GLU A 202 2.00 -8.05 15.63
N ILE A 203 2.03 -7.60 14.38
CA ILE A 203 3.22 -6.96 13.77
C ILE A 203 3.63 -5.72 14.58
N LEU A 204 2.66 -4.86 14.90
CA LEU A 204 2.93 -3.60 15.58
C LEU A 204 3.42 -3.81 17.01
N ILE A 205 2.75 -4.67 17.78
CA ILE A 205 3.15 -5.00 19.15
C ILE A 205 4.53 -5.66 19.15
N GLY A 206 4.77 -6.60 18.24
CA GLY A 206 6.07 -7.24 18.06
C GLY A 206 7.18 -6.23 17.79
N GLY A 207 6.93 -5.26 16.91
CA GLY A 207 7.85 -4.16 16.65
C GLY A 207 8.10 -3.28 17.87
N TRP A 208 7.03 -2.84 18.56
CA TRP A 208 7.14 -1.91 19.70
C TRP A 208 7.89 -2.46 20.90
N VAL A 209 7.95 -3.79 21.08
CA VAL A 209 8.80 -4.43 22.09
C VAL A 209 10.29 -4.08 21.91
N TRP A 210 10.71 -3.83 20.67
CA TRP A 210 12.11 -3.57 20.31
C TRP A 210 12.44 -2.10 20.03
N GLN A 211 11.47 -1.21 20.21
CA GLN A 211 11.67 0.23 20.07
C GLN A 211 12.73 0.73 21.05
N LYS A 212 13.74 1.45 20.54
CA LYS A 212 14.76 2.05 21.40
C LYS A 212 14.19 3.29 22.10
N ALA A 213 14.87 3.74 23.16
CA ALA A 213 14.42 4.85 24.00
C ALA A 213 14.20 6.17 23.23
N ASN A 214 14.94 6.40 22.14
CA ASN A 214 14.79 7.58 21.28
C ASN A 214 13.63 7.46 20.27
N GLY A 215 12.86 6.36 20.28
CA GLY A 215 11.74 6.13 19.37
C GLY A 215 12.06 5.30 18.12
N THR A 216 13.34 5.02 17.84
CA THR A 216 13.71 4.29 16.62
C THR A 216 13.38 2.81 16.72
N LEU A 217 13.04 2.22 15.58
CA LEU A 217 13.21 0.80 15.30
C LEU A 217 14.46 0.61 14.44
N TYR A 218 14.96 -0.62 14.44
CA TYR A 218 16.16 -1.01 13.72
C TYR A 218 15.76 -1.83 12.49
N SER A 219 16.64 -1.91 11.50
CA SER A 219 16.37 -2.64 10.26
C SER A 219 16.04 -4.10 10.52
N THR A 220 16.64 -4.75 11.51
CA THR A 220 16.18 -6.06 11.96
C THR A 220 15.37 -5.90 13.24
N ILE A 221 14.12 -6.37 13.27
CA ILE A 221 13.31 -6.32 14.49
C ILE A 221 13.96 -7.20 15.56
N GLY A 222 14.33 -6.56 16.69
CA GLY A 222 15.09 -7.18 17.78
C GLY A 222 16.59 -7.33 17.56
N GLY A 223 17.09 -6.84 16.44
CA GLY A 223 18.52 -6.70 16.18
C GLY A 223 19.17 -5.48 16.83
N ASP A 224 20.48 -5.41 16.63
CA ASP A 224 21.38 -4.32 17.04
C ASP A 224 22.15 -3.71 15.84
N ASP A 225 21.60 -3.85 14.64
CA ASP A 225 22.11 -3.29 13.39
C ASP A 225 21.93 -1.75 13.31
N PHE A 226 21.28 -1.22 12.26
CA PHE A 226 21.17 0.22 12.05
C PHE A 226 19.74 0.72 12.26
N ALA A 227 19.63 1.99 12.64
CA ALA A 227 18.35 2.66 12.79
C ALA A 227 17.65 2.77 11.43
N ASP A 228 16.43 2.26 11.34
CA ASP A 228 15.65 2.23 10.12
C ASP A 228 14.54 3.28 10.17
N THR A 229 14.76 4.41 9.51
CA THR A 229 13.80 5.50 9.44
C THR A 229 12.52 5.11 8.68
N SER A 230 12.64 4.34 7.58
CA SER A 230 11.50 3.92 6.76
C SER A 230 10.60 2.95 7.52
N GLY A 231 11.16 1.90 8.11
CA GLY A 231 10.42 0.94 8.92
C GLY A 231 9.81 1.59 10.15
N THR A 232 10.56 2.46 10.85
CA THR A 232 10.03 3.24 11.98
C THR A 232 8.83 4.10 11.56
N ALA A 233 8.89 4.76 10.40
CA ALA A 233 7.81 5.60 9.89
C ALA A 233 6.60 4.78 9.49
N ALA A 234 6.80 3.67 8.78
CA ALA A 234 5.74 2.81 8.31
C ALA A 234 4.97 2.14 9.48
N ILE A 235 5.69 1.62 10.48
CA ILE A 235 5.07 1.02 11.68
C ILE A 235 4.30 2.08 12.49
N ALA A 236 4.84 3.30 12.66
CA ALA A 236 4.11 4.39 13.32
C ALA A 236 2.84 4.77 12.54
N ALA A 237 2.96 4.90 11.22
CA ALA A 237 1.87 5.23 10.32
C ALA A 237 0.74 4.17 10.34
N ALA A 238 1.10 2.88 10.38
CA ALA A 238 0.15 1.78 10.53
C ALA A 238 -0.53 1.81 11.90
N MET A 239 0.21 2.08 12.99
CA MET A 239 -0.33 2.18 14.33
C MET A 239 -1.38 3.30 14.47
N TYR A 240 -1.12 4.50 13.93
CA TYR A 240 -2.12 5.57 13.95
C TYR A 240 -3.42 5.17 13.24
N ARG A 241 -3.31 4.48 12.10
CA ARG A 241 -4.46 4.03 11.33
C ARG A 241 -5.23 2.92 12.05
N LEU A 242 -4.53 1.91 12.58
CA LEU A 242 -5.17 0.84 13.35
C LEU A 242 -5.85 1.38 14.62
N ALA A 243 -5.22 2.30 15.34
CA ALA A 243 -5.80 2.93 16.52
C ALA A 243 -7.07 3.73 16.18
N ARG A 244 -7.10 4.41 15.01
CA ARG A 244 -8.31 5.09 14.53
C ARG A 244 -9.45 4.12 14.21
N ILE A 245 -9.13 2.95 13.65
CA ILE A 245 -10.12 1.91 13.30
C ILE A 245 -10.67 1.23 14.56
N THR A 246 -9.79 0.81 15.46
CA THR A 246 -10.15 0.02 16.65
C THR A 246 -10.59 0.87 17.84
N GLY A 247 -10.23 2.15 17.86
CA GLY A 247 -10.38 3.03 19.02
C GLY A 247 -9.42 2.70 20.16
N ASN A 248 -8.41 1.84 19.95
CA ASN A 248 -7.45 1.43 20.97
C ASN A 248 -6.23 2.36 21.01
N PRO A 249 -6.01 3.14 22.09
CA PRO A 249 -4.91 4.09 22.17
C PRO A 249 -3.63 3.51 22.78
N ILE A 250 -3.61 2.23 23.23
CA ILE A 250 -2.55 1.68 24.10
C ILE A 250 -1.14 1.91 23.55
N HIS A 251 -0.95 1.73 22.25
CA HIS A 251 0.37 1.85 21.60
C HIS A 251 0.61 3.20 20.90
N ILE A 252 -0.33 4.15 20.98
CA ILE A 252 -0.14 5.52 20.46
C ILE A 252 1.12 6.18 21.04
N PRO A 253 1.43 6.11 22.35
CA PRO A 253 2.66 6.71 22.88
C PRO A 253 3.95 6.15 22.26
N ALA A 254 3.95 4.92 21.75
CA ALA A 254 5.11 4.36 21.03
C ALA A 254 5.20 4.96 19.62
N ALA A 255 4.08 5.06 18.91
CA ALA A 255 3.99 5.72 17.61
C ALA A 255 4.39 7.20 17.69
N GLU A 256 4.02 7.91 18.76
CA GLU A 256 4.41 9.31 18.98
C GLU A 256 5.94 9.47 19.09
N ARG A 257 6.62 8.61 19.86
CA ARG A 257 8.09 8.67 19.95
C ARG A 257 8.77 8.44 18.60
N ALA A 258 8.26 7.48 17.83
CA ALA A 258 8.73 7.22 16.47
C ALA A 258 8.51 8.45 15.58
N TYR A 259 7.31 9.02 15.59
CA TYR A 259 6.95 10.23 14.84
C TYR A 259 7.85 11.42 15.21
N GLU A 260 8.05 11.70 16.50
CA GLU A 260 8.90 12.80 16.97
C GLU A 260 10.34 12.66 16.47
N LEU A 261 10.90 11.43 16.54
CA LEU A 261 12.23 11.13 16.01
C LEU A 261 12.30 11.40 14.50
N ILE A 262 11.35 10.88 13.74
CA ILE A 262 11.32 11.01 12.28
C ILE A 262 11.16 12.48 11.88
N ALA A 263 10.20 13.19 12.48
CA ALA A 263 9.95 14.60 12.23
C ALA A 263 11.20 15.46 12.49
N ALA A 264 11.99 15.12 13.53
CA ALA A 264 13.27 15.77 13.80
C ALA A 264 14.39 15.38 12.82
N SER A 265 14.24 14.27 12.09
CA SER A 265 15.24 13.72 11.18
C SER A 265 15.01 14.11 9.71
N VAL A 266 13.82 14.63 9.37
CA VAL A 266 13.53 15.16 8.04
C VAL A 266 14.16 16.54 7.89
N ASN A 267 15.20 16.65 7.04
CA ASN A 267 15.77 17.94 6.69
C ASN A 267 14.71 18.83 6.00
N GLN A 268 14.72 20.14 6.29
CA GLN A 268 13.90 21.08 5.52
C GLN A 268 14.26 20.97 4.03
N LEU A 269 13.32 20.48 3.22
CA LEU A 269 13.36 20.73 1.79
C LEU A 269 13.31 22.24 1.62
N VAL A 270 14.41 22.82 1.13
CA VAL A 270 14.48 24.24 0.79
C VAL A 270 13.36 24.53 -0.21
N ALA A 271 12.31 25.20 0.25
CA ALA A 271 11.28 25.74 -0.59
C ALA A 271 11.90 26.83 -1.48
N GLY A 272 12.35 26.42 -2.67
CA GLY A 272 12.91 27.31 -3.65
C GLY A 272 12.94 26.63 -5.00
N HIS A 273 12.06 27.06 -5.90
CA HIS A 273 12.25 26.85 -7.33
C HIS A 273 13.65 27.36 -7.72
N GLY A 274 14.56 26.43 -7.95
CA GLY A 274 15.91 26.66 -8.43
C GLY A 274 16.35 25.40 -9.18
N GLN A 275 16.87 25.59 -10.38
CA GLN A 275 17.21 24.56 -11.37
C GLN A 275 17.91 23.29 -10.83
N PRO A 276 17.76 22.13 -11.51
CA PRO A 276 18.35 20.88 -11.05
C PRO A 276 19.87 21.03 -10.96
N ALA A 277 20.39 20.84 -9.74
CA ALA A 277 21.81 20.64 -9.55
C ALA A 277 22.18 19.25 -10.10
N ASP A 278 23.10 19.24 -11.06
CA ASP A 278 23.72 18.05 -11.61
C ASP A 278 24.29 17.17 -10.49
N ILE A 279 23.63 16.03 -10.22
CA ILE A 279 24.21 14.97 -9.40
C ILE A 279 25.18 14.21 -10.31
N GLN A 280 26.47 14.53 -10.21
CA GLN A 280 27.52 13.71 -10.79
C GLN A 280 27.60 12.39 -10.02
N TYR A 281 27.22 11.31 -10.69
CA TYR A 281 27.55 9.95 -10.26
C TYR A 281 29.02 9.69 -10.55
N SER A 282 29.86 9.79 -9.53
CA SER A 282 31.16 9.12 -9.50
C SER A 282 31.34 8.51 -8.13
N ASP A 283 31.79 7.25 -8.13
CA ASP A 283 32.27 6.45 -7.01
C ASP A 283 31.26 5.52 -6.33
N CYS A 284 30.82 4.52 -7.11
CA CYS A 284 30.72 3.14 -6.65
C CYS A 284 31.19 2.24 -7.81
N ALA A 285 32.48 1.90 -7.79
CA ALA A 285 33.09 0.84 -8.58
C ALA A 285 33.34 -0.37 -7.67
#